data_AF-A0A8D8KRS0-F1
#
_entry.id   AF-A0A8D8KRS0-F1
#
_cell.length_a   1.000
_cell.length_b   1.000
_cell.length_c   1.000
_cell.angle_alpha   90.00
_cell.angle_beta   90.00
_cell.angle_gamma   90.00
#
_symmetry.space_group_name_H-M   'P 1'
#
loop_
_entity.id
_entity.type
_entity.pdbx_description
1 polymer ?
#
loop_
_entity_poly.entity_id
_entity_poly.type
_entity_poly.pdbx_seq_one_letter_code
_entity_poly.pdbx_strand_id
1 'polypeptide(L)'
;MAGTLEDKSIWEDGEETLGEEVLRMPTDEIVSRTRLMDNEIKIMKSEVMRITHELQTQNEKIKDNTEKIKVNKTLPYLVSNVIELLDVDPQEEEDDGAVVVLDSQRKGKCAVIKTSTRQTYFLPVIGLVDPEKLKPGDLVGVNKDSYLILETLPAEYDARVKA
;
A
#
# COMPACT_ATOMS: atom_id res chain seq x y z
N MET A 1 -4.64 -5.91 -25.31
CA MET A 1 -6.11 -5.89 -25.27
C MET A 1 -6.54 -7.31 -24.96
N ALA A 2 -7.17 -7.55 -23.82
CA ALA A 2 -7.64 -8.89 -23.47
C ALA A 2 -8.80 -9.25 -24.40
N GLY A 3 -8.73 -10.40 -25.07
CA GLY A 3 -9.82 -10.89 -25.91
C GLY A 3 -11.09 -11.00 -25.07
N THR A 4 -12.17 -10.39 -25.55
CA THR A 4 -13.49 -10.51 -24.93
C THR A 4 -14.03 -11.91 -25.23
N LEU A 5 -14.85 -12.48 -24.34
CA LEU A 5 -15.49 -13.81 -24.50
C LEU A 5 -16.37 -13.93 -25.76
N GLU A 6 -16.58 -12.84 -26.50
CA GLU A 6 -17.36 -12.74 -27.73
C GLU A 6 -16.53 -13.02 -29.00
N ASP A 7 -15.20 -13.15 -28.89
CA ASP A 7 -14.33 -13.50 -30.02
C ASP A 7 -14.51 -14.99 -30.38
N LYS A 8 -15.17 -15.27 -31.52
CA LYS A 8 -15.45 -16.63 -32.01
C LYS A 8 -14.21 -17.49 -32.22
N SER A 9 -13.08 -16.85 -32.50
CA SER A 9 -11.77 -17.48 -32.68
C SER A 9 -11.27 -18.21 -31.43
N ILE A 10 -11.74 -17.82 -30.23
CA ILE A 10 -11.38 -18.48 -28.96
C ILE A 10 -12.08 -19.84 -28.81
N TRP A 11 -13.22 -20.02 -29.46
CA TRP A 11 -14.09 -21.20 -29.29
C TRP A 11 -13.93 -22.22 -30.41
N GLU A 12 -13.50 -21.81 -31.61
CA GLU A 12 -13.36 -22.69 -32.79
C GLU A 12 -12.40 -23.87 -32.57
N ASP A 13 -11.24 -23.65 -31.94
CA ASP A 13 -10.26 -24.73 -31.67
C ASP A 13 -10.70 -25.66 -30.51
N GLY A 14 -11.56 -25.17 -29.62
CA GLY A 14 -12.06 -25.91 -28.46
C GLY A 14 -13.28 -26.79 -28.77
N GLU A 15 -14.14 -26.37 -29.71
CA GLU A 15 -15.35 -27.13 -30.08
C GLU A 15 -15.02 -28.46 -30.77
N GLU A 16 -13.99 -28.51 -31.62
CA GLU A 16 -13.64 -29.71 -32.37
C GLU A 16 -13.05 -30.81 -31.46
N THR A 17 -12.23 -30.42 -30.48
CA THR A 17 -11.64 -31.34 -29.48
C THR A 17 -12.65 -31.79 -28.43
N LEU A 18 -13.49 -30.88 -27.93
CA LEU A 18 -14.55 -31.20 -26.97
C LEU A 18 -15.64 -32.07 -27.62
N GLY A 19 -15.95 -31.84 -28.90
CA GLY A 19 -16.90 -32.64 -29.66
C GLY A 19 -16.49 -34.11 -29.78
N GLU A 20 -15.19 -34.38 -30.05
CA GLU A 20 -14.67 -35.75 -30.06
C GLU A 20 -14.68 -36.42 -28.67
N GLU A 21 -14.36 -35.68 -27.61
CA GLU A 21 -14.41 -36.21 -26.23
C GLU A 21 -15.84 -36.56 -25.79
N VAL A 22 -16.82 -35.72 -26.11
CA VAL A 22 -18.23 -35.94 -25.80
C VAL A 22 -18.78 -37.16 -26.55
N LEU A 23 -18.33 -37.40 -27.79
CA LEU A 23 -18.71 -38.59 -28.57
C LEU A 23 -18.18 -39.90 -27.97
N ARG A 24 -17.07 -39.84 -27.22
CA ARG A 24 -16.42 -41.00 -26.59
C ARG A 24 -16.96 -41.31 -25.19
N MET A 25 -17.66 -40.37 -24.56
CA MET A 25 -18.20 -40.52 -23.20
C MET A 25 -19.62 -41.12 -23.19
N PRO A 26 -19.98 -41.93 -22.18
CA PRO A 26 -21.36 -42.36 -21.97
C PRO A 26 -22.25 -41.20 -21.51
N THR A 27 -23.55 -41.27 -21.83
CA THR A 27 -24.53 -40.21 -21.55
C THR A 27 -24.65 -39.85 -20.06
N ASP A 28 -24.47 -40.81 -19.15
CA ASP A 28 -24.51 -40.56 -17.71
C ASP A 28 -23.32 -39.72 -17.21
N GLU A 29 -22.14 -39.92 -17.81
CA GLU A 29 -20.93 -39.18 -17.45
C GLU A 29 -21.06 -37.72 -17.90
N ILE A 30 -21.61 -37.49 -19.10
CA ILE A 30 -21.93 -36.15 -19.61
C ILE A 30 -22.85 -35.42 -18.64
N VAL A 31 -23.96 -36.04 -18.21
CA VAL A 31 -24.93 -35.43 -17.27
C VAL A 31 -24.28 -35.11 -15.92
N SER A 32 -23.42 -35.99 -15.41
CA SER A 32 -22.69 -35.74 -14.17
C SER A 32 -21.73 -34.56 -14.29
N ARG A 33 -21.00 -34.45 -15.41
CA ARG A 33 -20.04 -33.38 -15.69
C ARG A 33 -20.74 -32.05 -15.88
N THR A 34 -21.88 -31.99 -16.59
CA THR A 34 -22.68 -30.76 -16.71
C THR A 34 -23.12 -30.23 -15.34
N ARG A 35 -23.58 -31.12 -14.45
CA ARG A 35 -24.01 -30.73 -13.09
C ARG A 35 -22.87 -30.20 -12.22
N LEU A 36 -21.68 -30.79 -12.34
CA LEU A 36 -20.49 -30.28 -11.64
C LEU A 36 -20.10 -28.90 -12.16
N MET A 37 -20.07 -28.72 -13.48
CA MET A 37 -19.78 -27.44 -14.11
C MET A 37 -20.81 -26.36 -13.76
N ASP A 38 -22.11 -26.70 -13.71
CA ASP A 38 -23.15 -25.76 -13.28
C ASP A 38 -22.97 -25.30 -11.83
N ASN A 39 -22.57 -26.22 -10.95
CA ASN A 39 -22.26 -25.89 -9.56
C ASN A 39 -21.02 -25.00 -9.45
N GLU A 40 -19.96 -25.31 -10.21
CA GLU A 40 -18.73 -24.49 -10.26
C GLU A 40 -19.02 -23.09 -10.81
N ILE A 41 -19.78 -22.96 -11.90
CA ILE A 41 -20.19 -21.66 -12.45
C ILE A 41 -20.98 -20.85 -11.43
N LYS A 42 -21.86 -21.49 -10.66
CA LYS A 42 -22.63 -20.81 -9.61
C LYS A 42 -21.72 -20.29 -8.49
N ILE A 43 -20.75 -21.09 -8.06
CA ILE A 43 -19.77 -20.67 -7.05
C ILE A 43 -18.92 -19.53 -7.61
N MET A 44 -18.35 -19.69 -8.80
CA MET A 44 -17.52 -18.66 -9.45
C MET A 44 -18.27 -17.33 -9.63
N LYS A 45 -19.54 -17.35 -10.06
CA LYS A 45 -20.36 -16.13 -10.15
C LYS A 45 -20.53 -15.45 -8.80
N SER A 46 -20.73 -16.23 -7.73
CA SER A 46 -20.85 -15.68 -6.38
C SER A 46 -19.54 -15.07 -5.87
N GLU A 47 -18.40 -15.69 -6.21
CA GLU A 47 -17.08 -15.17 -5.86
C GLU A 47 -16.72 -13.91 -6.64
N VAL A 48 -17.02 -13.86 -7.95
CA VAL A 48 -16.83 -12.66 -8.76
C VAL A 48 -17.61 -11.49 -8.16
N MET A 49 -18.86 -11.72 -7.76
CA MET A 49 -19.67 -10.68 -7.12
C MET A 49 -19.08 -10.22 -5.77
N ARG A 50 -18.63 -11.17 -4.93
CA ARG A 50 -17.95 -10.87 -3.66
C ARG A 50 -16.69 -10.01 -3.87
N ILE A 51 -15.80 -10.46 -4.74
CA ILE A 51 -14.54 -9.78 -5.06
C ILE A 51 -14.80 -8.39 -5.65
N THR A 52 -15.82 -8.26 -6.50
CA THR A 52 -16.18 -6.95 -7.08
C THR A 52 -16.61 -5.96 -5.99
N HIS A 53 -17.42 -6.40 -5.02
CA HIS A 53 -17.84 -5.55 -3.90
C HIS A 53 -16.67 -5.21 -2.97
N GLU A 54 -15.79 -6.16 -2.66
CA GLU A 54 -14.57 -5.92 -1.88
C GLU A 54 -13.65 -4.92 -2.57
N LEU A 55 -13.45 -5.08 -3.89
CA LEU A 55 -12.66 -4.17 -4.72
C LEU A 55 -13.24 -2.75 -4.71
N GLN A 56 -14.57 -2.61 -4.83
CA GLN A 56 -15.22 -1.31 -4.74
C GLN A 56 -15.01 -0.68 -3.35
N THR A 57 -15.23 -1.45 -2.28
CA THR A 57 -15.04 -0.98 -0.90
C THR A 57 -13.59 -0.54 -0.65
N GLN A 58 -12.61 -1.29 -1.15
CA GLN A 58 -11.19 -0.94 -1.03
C GLN A 58 -10.86 0.33 -1.83
N ASN A 59 -11.40 0.48 -3.05
CA ASN A 59 -11.21 1.68 -3.85
C ASN A 59 -11.78 2.94 -3.19
N GLU A 60 -12.94 2.84 -2.54
CA GLU A 60 -13.52 3.93 -1.77
C GLU A 60 -12.61 4.33 -0.59
N LYS A 61 -12.12 3.35 0.18
CA LYS A 61 -11.15 3.60 1.26
C LYS A 61 -9.85 4.25 0.76
N ILE A 62 -9.35 3.85 -0.40
CA ILE A 62 -8.15 4.45 -1.00
C ILE A 62 -8.40 5.91 -1.36
N LYS A 63 -9.57 6.23 -1.94
CA LYS A 63 -9.95 7.61 -2.28
C LYS A 63 -10.04 8.48 -1.03
N ASP A 64 -10.75 8.03 -0.01
CA ASP A 64 -10.89 8.75 1.26
C ASP A 64 -9.53 9.02 1.93
N ASN A 65 -8.66 8.02 1.95
CA ASN A 65 -7.32 8.17 2.52
C ASN A 65 -6.45 9.12 1.70
N THR A 66 -6.56 9.08 0.37
CA THR A 66 -5.83 10.00 -0.52
C THR A 66 -6.27 11.45 -0.29
N GLU A 67 -7.56 11.69 -0.09
CA GLU A 67 -8.08 13.02 0.23
C GLU A 67 -7.59 13.51 1.59
N LYS A 68 -7.60 12.65 2.62
CA LYS A 68 -7.05 12.98 3.95
C LYS A 68 -5.56 13.32 3.87
N ILE A 69 -4.78 12.56 3.11
CA ILE A 69 -3.36 12.85 2.87
C ILE A 69 -3.21 14.21 2.19
N LYS A 70 -4.03 14.52 1.18
CA LYS A 70 -3.98 15.80 0.46
C LYS A 70 -4.28 17.00 1.36
N VAL A 71 -5.25 16.88 2.27
CA VAL A 71 -5.57 17.94 3.25
C VAL A 71 -4.42 18.17 4.22
N ASN A 72 -3.78 17.10 4.69
CA ASN A 72 -2.62 17.19 5.59
C ASN A 72 -1.33 17.65 4.88
N LYS A 73 -1.22 17.37 3.57
CA LYS A 73 -0.16 17.87 2.69
C LYS A 73 -0.48 19.28 2.18
N THR A 74 -1.20 20.12 2.93
CA THR A 74 -1.37 21.52 2.55
C THR A 74 -0.13 22.33 2.89
N LEU A 75 0.32 23.17 1.95
CA LEU A 75 1.36 24.17 2.21
C LEU A 75 0.82 25.18 3.24
N PRO A 76 1.64 25.75 4.13
CA PRO A 76 3.11 25.78 4.12
C PRO A 76 3.77 24.73 5.04
N TYR A 77 4.80 24.05 4.55
CA TYR A 77 5.65 23.16 5.36
C TYR A 77 6.80 23.93 6.03
N LEU A 78 7.30 23.40 7.14
CA LEU A 78 8.57 23.78 7.74
C LEU A 78 9.68 22.92 7.14
N VAL A 79 10.70 23.56 6.58
CA VAL A 79 11.87 22.85 6.06
C VAL A 79 12.74 22.40 7.22
N SER A 80 13.16 21.14 7.20
CA SER A 80 14.02 20.53 8.22
C SER A 80 15.05 19.62 7.57
N ASN A 81 16.15 19.37 8.30
CA ASN A 81 17.17 18.41 7.89
C ASN A 81 17.08 17.15 8.74
N VAL A 82 17.17 15.98 8.12
CA VAL A 82 17.34 14.72 8.84
C VAL A 82 18.76 14.67 9.38
N ILE A 83 18.94 14.47 10.68
CA ILE A 83 20.26 14.34 11.30
C ILE A 83 20.67 12.88 11.36
N GLU A 84 19.80 12.05 11.93
CA GLU A 84 20.09 10.66 12.23
C GLU A 84 18.83 9.82 12.16
N LEU A 85 18.98 8.58 11.71
CA LEU A 85 17.96 7.54 11.74
C LEU A 85 18.42 6.53 12.78
N LEU A 86 17.58 6.30 13.79
CA LEU A 86 17.87 5.37 14.87
C LEU A 86 16.97 4.16 14.73
N ASP A 87 17.54 2.98 14.77
CA ASP A 87 16.78 1.74 14.95
C ASP A 87 16.60 1.54 16.46
N VAL A 88 15.37 1.68 16.97
CA VAL A 88 15.07 1.40 18.37
C VAL A 88 14.58 -0.03 18.46
N ASP A 89 15.43 -0.91 18.97
CA ASP A 89 15.02 -2.22 19.44
C ASP A 89 14.36 -2.07 20.82
N PRO A 90 13.18 -2.67 21.05
CA PRO A 90 12.54 -2.61 22.35
C PRO A 90 13.44 -3.31 23.37
N GLN A 91 13.76 -2.61 24.46
CA GLN A 91 14.35 -3.26 25.62
C GLN A 91 13.31 -4.25 26.18
N GLU A 92 13.71 -5.51 26.36
CA GLU A 92 12.87 -6.58 26.94
C GLU A 92 12.57 -6.39 28.44
N GLU A 93 12.90 -5.22 29.03
CA GLU A 93 12.59 -4.99 30.44
C GLU A 93 11.11 -4.64 30.59
N GLU A 94 10.36 -5.62 31.13
CA GLU A 94 9.03 -5.46 31.72
C GLU A 94 9.09 -4.35 32.79
N ASP A 95 8.82 -3.11 32.39
CA ASP A 95 8.64 -2.03 33.35
C ASP A 95 7.24 -2.19 33.98
N ASP A 96 7.23 -2.75 35.18
CA ASP A 96 6.09 -2.99 36.08
C ASP A 96 5.54 -1.66 36.64
N GLY A 97 5.21 -0.73 35.73
CA GLY A 97 4.75 0.62 36.02
C GLY A 97 3.53 0.98 35.20
N ALA A 98 2.47 1.45 35.86
CA ALA A 98 1.16 1.79 35.27
C ALA A 98 1.15 3.07 34.39
N VAL A 99 2.24 3.33 33.65
CA VAL A 99 2.31 4.37 32.63
C VAL A 99 2.57 3.68 31.30
N VAL A 100 1.56 3.64 30.45
CA VAL A 100 1.64 3.01 29.13
C VAL A 100 2.61 3.81 28.26
N VAL A 101 3.89 3.45 28.27
CA VAL A 101 4.88 3.98 27.32
C VAL A 101 4.71 3.21 26.01
N LEU A 102 3.68 3.58 25.23
CA LEU A 102 3.44 3.06 23.88
C LEU A 102 4.65 3.27 22.93
N ASP A 103 5.58 4.15 23.31
CA ASP A 103 6.84 4.40 22.60
C ASP A 103 7.86 3.28 22.78
N SER A 104 7.86 2.55 23.91
CA SER A 104 8.84 1.48 24.19
C SER A 104 8.53 0.15 23.50
N GLN A 105 7.30 -0.06 23.04
CA GLN A 105 6.90 -1.29 22.34
C GLN A 105 7.04 -1.21 20.81
N ARG A 106 7.32 -0.04 20.25
CA ARG A 106 7.36 0.14 18.79
C ARG A 106 8.73 -0.19 18.24
N LYS A 107 8.87 -1.43 17.74
CA LYS A 107 9.92 -1.81 16.81
C LYS A 107 9.83 -0.92 15.57
N GLY A 108 10.82 -0.08 15.32
CA GLY A 108 10.82 0.77 14.14
C GLY A 108 12.00 1.72 14.04
N LYS A 109 12.17 2.26 12.83
CA LYS A 109 13.08 3.36 12.56
C LYS A 109 12.51 4.66 13.12
N CYS A 110 13.23 5.27 14.04
CA CYS A 110 12.99 6.63 14.51
C CYS A 110 13.87 7.61 13.74
N ALA A 111 13.47 8.87 13.69
CA ALA A 111 14.27 9.92 13.06
C ALA A 111 14.49 11.09 14.01
N VAL A 112 15.69 11.64 13.99
CA VAL A 112 16.01 12.92 14.62
C VAL A 112 16.09 13.98 13.52
N ILE A 113 15.25 15.00 13.62
CA ILE A 113 15.22 16.11 12.67
C ILE A 113 15.70 17.41 13.33
N LYS A 114 16.36 18.25 12.55
CA LYS A 114 16.66 19.64 12.92
C LYS A 114 15.86 20.58 12.03
N THR A 115 14.97 21.35 12.64
CA THR A 115 14.17 22.34 11.92
C THR A 115 15.03 23.52 11.46
N SER A 116 14.56 24.25 10.46
CA SER A 116 15.17 25.53 10.06
C SER A 116 15.23 26.56 11.21
N THR A 117 14.36 26.41 12.22
CA THR A 117 14.38 27.21 13.47
C THR A 117 15.46 26.77 14.46
N ARG A 118 16.36 25.87 14.07
CA ARG A 118 17.48 25.32 14.88
C ARG A 118 17.03 24.52 16.11
N GLN A 119 15.79 24.03 16.10
CA GLN A 119 15.28 23.13 17.13
C GLN A 119 15.44 21.68 16.66
N THR A 120 15.76 20.79 17.59
CA THR A 120 15.91 19.36 17.30
C THR A 120 14.69 18.63 17.85
N TYR A 121 14.03 17.84 17.01
CA TYR A 121 12.88 17.02 17.41
C TYR A 121 13.20 15.55 17.19
N PHE A 122 12.79 14.72 18.14
CA PHE A 122 12.80 13.26 18.02
C PHE A 122 11.43 12.80 17.54
N LEU A 123 11.41 12.08 16.41
CA LEU A 123 10.21 11.49 15.85
C LEU A 123 10.26 9.98 16.04
N PRO A 124 9.41 9.40 16.92
CA PRO A 124 9.24 7.96 16.99
C PRO A 124 8.55 7.40 15.73
N VAL A 125 7.83 8.25 14.98
CA VAL A 125 7.17 7.91 13.72
C VAL A 125 7.60 8.90 12.64
N ILE A 126 8.22 8.37 11.58
CA ILE A 126 8.86 9.16 10.51
C ILE A 126 7.83 9.94 9.68
N GLY A 127 6.65 9.38 9.42
CA GLY A 127 5.55 10.08 8.74
C GLY A 127 5.16 9.39 7.43
N LEU A 128 4.99 10.17 6.36
CA LEU A 128 4.50 9.69 5.04
C LEU A 128 5.61 9.16 4.13
N VAL A 129 6.88 9.38 4.49
CA VAL A 129 8.04 8.99 3.68
C VAL A 129 8.67 7.70 4.22
N ASP A 130 9.07 6.82 3.30
CA ASP A 130 9.74 5.57 3.65
C ASP A 130 11.09 5.84 4.34
N PRO A 131 11.37 5.18 5.47
CA PRO A 131 12.59 5.41 6.25
C PRO A 131 13.86 4.94 5.53
N GLU A 132 13.76 4.02 4.58
CA GLU A 132 14.90 3.50 3.82
C GLU A 132 15.41 4.46 2.74
N LYS A 133 14.55 5.39 2.29
CA LYS A 133 14.91 6.39 1.29
C LYS A 133 15.58 7.61 1.92
N LEU A 134 15.41 7.81 3.22
CA LEU A 134 15.97 8.92 3.96
C LEU A 134 17.42 8.64 4.31
N LYS A 135 18.26 9.66 4.18
CA LYS A 135 19.65 9.65 4.63
C LYS A 135 19.91 10.84 5.56
N PRO A 136 20.86 10.70 6.49
CA PRO A 136 21.42 11.83 7.22
C PRO A 136 21.86 12.95 6.26
N GLY A 137 21.37 14.17 6.50
CA GLY A 137 21.63 15.35 5.69
C GLY A 137 20.55 15.67 4.64
N ASP A 138 19.55 14.81 4.46
CA ASP A 138 18.47 15.07 3.50
C ASP A 138 17.57 16.22 3.97
N LEU A 139 17.15 17.05 3.01
CA LEU A 139 16.20 18.13 3.20
C LEU A 139 14.78 17.57 3.13
N VAL A 140 13.98 17.79 4.16
CA VAL A 140 12.61 17.26 4.26
C VAL A 140 11.61 18.37 4.61
N GLY A 141 10.42 18.25 4.04
CA GLY A 141 9.25 19.07 4.37
C GLY A 141 8.50 18.45 5.54
N VAL A 142 8.38 19.22 6.62
CA VAL A 142 7.80 18.79 7.89
C VAL A 142 6.57 19.64 8.23
N ASN A 143 5.56 19.05 8.88
CA ASN A 143 4.41 19.81 9.38
C ASN A 143 4.79 20.71 10.57
N LYS A 144 4.25 21.94 10.65
CA LYS A 144 4.59 22.91 11.70
C LYS A 144 4.14 22.50 13.10
N ASP A 145 2.99 21.82 13.21
CA ASP A 145 2.38 21.53 14.50
C ASP A 145 2.75 20.13 14.99
N SER A 146 2.72 19.13 14.09
CA SER A 146 2.98 17.73 14.43
C SER A 146 4.41 17.27 14.18
N TYR A 147 5.23 18.08 13.50
CA TYR A 147 6.62 17.75 13.13
C TYR A 147 6.80 16.46 12.34
N LEU A 148 5.74 15.88 11.76
CA LEU A 148 5.81 14.69 10.89
C LEU A 148 6.42 15.03 9.53
N ILE A 149 7.24 14.13 8.99
CA ILE A 149 7.81 14.27 7.64
C ILE A 149 6.72 13.96 6.61
N LEU A 150 6.48 14.93 5.71
CA LEU A 150 5.46 14.85 4.67
C LEU A 150 6.07 14.48 3.30
N GLU A 151 7.22 15.04 2.97
CA GLU A 151 7.88 14.87 1.67
C GLU A 151 9.38 15.14 1.75
N THR A 152 10.17 14.44 0.93
CA THR A 152 11.59 14.73 0.74
C THR A 152 11.74 15.84 -0.30
N LEU A 153 12.44 16.91 0.06
CA LEU A 153 12.73 18.02 -0.82
C LEU A 153 14.06 17.77 -1.57
N PRO A 154 14.19 18.24 -2.81
CA PRO A 154 15.47 18.16 -3.50
C PRO A 154 16.51 18.99 -2.77
N ALA A 155 17.78 18.53 -2.81
CA ALA A 155 18.89 19.27 -2.24
C ALA A 155 19.00 20.67 -2.88
N GLU A 156 19.01 21.70 -2.04
CA GLU A 156 19.19 23.07 -2.48
C GLU A 156 20.65 23.50 -2.37
N TYR A 157 21.21 24.00 -3.48
CA TYR A 157 22.54 24.61 -3.51
C TYR A 157 22.46 26.12 -3.33
N ASP A 158 23.52 26.72 -2.75
CA ASP A 158 23.68 28.16 -2.58
C ASP A 158 23.47 28.90 -3.91
N ALA A 159 22.70 30.00 -3.87
CA ALA A 159 22.37 30.77 -5.06
C ALA A 159 23.62 31.25 -5.83
N ARG A 160 24.74 31.49 -5.13
CA ARG A 160 26.02 31.91 -5.74
C ARG A 160 26.71 30.80 -6.54
N VAL A 161 26.37 29.54 -6.29
CA VAL A 161 26.87 28.38 -7.07
C VAL A 161 25.99 28.16 -8.31
N LYS A 162 24.74 28.62 -8.27
CA LYS A 162 23.77 28.51 -9.37
C LYS A 162 23.80 29.69 -10.35
N ALA A 163 24.31 30.85 -9.93
CA ALA A 163 24.45 32.07 -10.73
C ALA A 163 25.76 32.06 -11.53
#